data_AF-A0A9D4R2D2-F1
#
_entry.id   AF-A0A9D4R2D2-F1
#
_cell.length_a   1.000
_cell.length_b   1.000
_cell.length_c   1.000
_cell.angle_alpha   90.00
_cell.angle_beta   90.00
_cell.angle_gamma   90.00
#
_symmetry.space_group_name_H-M   'P 1'
#
loop_
_entity.id
_entity.type
_entity.pdbx_description
1 polymer ?
#
loop_
_entity_poly.entity_id
_entity_poly.type
_entity_poly.pdbx_seq_one_letter_code
_entity_poly.pdbx_strand_id
1 'polypeptide(L)' 'MTYAGTNIGHTAKYTCLSGYQHTGGDLSHTCSGSGAWSGATPVCESELHSGLK' A
#
# COMPACT_ATOMS: atom_id res chain seq x y z
N MET A 1 12.23 23.15 -4.75
CA MET A 1 11.53 22.95 -6.04
C MET A 1 10.41 21.97 -5.78
N THR A 2 9.16 22.41 -5.89
CA THR A 2 8.00 21.68 -5.35
C THR A 2 7.44 20.74 -6.40
N TYR A 3 7.61 19.42 -6.21
CA TYR A 3 6.95 18.41 -7.04
C TYR A 3 5.80 17.80 -6.26
N ALA A 4 4.62 18.42 -6.35
CA ALA A 4 3.37 17.88 -5.81
C ALA A 4 2.48 17.47 -6.99
N GLY A 5 2.67 16.25 -7.48
CA GLY A 5 1.84 15.68 -8.54
C GLY A 5 0.85 14.67 -7.98
N THR A 6 -0.33 15.10 -7.56
CA THR A 6 -1.51 14.24 -7.33
C THR A 6 -2.20 13.94 -8.66
N ASN A 7 -1.43 13.56 -9.69
CA ASN A 7 -1.97 13.44 -11.04
C ASN A 7 -2.66 12.09 -11.23
N ILE A 8 -3.81 12.12 -11.90
CA ILE A 8 -4.59 10.96 -12.31
C ILE A 8 -3.66 9.95 -13.02
N GLY A 9 -3.69 8.69 -12.60
CA GLY A 9 -2.83 7.62 -13.12
C GLY A 9 -1.54 7.37 -12.33
N HIS A 10 -1.19 8.21 -11.35
CA HIS A 10 -0.07 7.92 -10.46
C HIS A 10 -0.34 6.71 -9.57
N THR A 11 0.70 5.91 -9.35
CA THR A 11 0.63 4.71 -8.50
C THR A 11 1.52 4.87 -7.29
N ALA A 12 0.97 4.67 -6.10
CA ALA A 12 1.67 4.56 -4.84
C ALA A 12 1.89 3.07 -4.52
N LYS A 13 3.13 2.71 -4.18
CA LYS A 13 3.48 1.36 -3.73
C LYS A 13 3.79 1.37 -2.25
N TYR A 14 3.19 0.44 -1.53
CA TYR A 14 3.40 0.17 -0.13
C TYR A 14 4.32 -1.04 0.04
N THR A 15 5.09 -1.01 1.11
CA THR A 15 5.91 -2.13 1.55
C THR A 15 5.73 -2.28 3.05
N CYS A 16 5.54 -3.51 3.52
CA CYS A 16 5.52 -3.78 4.95
C CYS A 16 6.90 -3.49 5.56
N LEU A 17 6.90 -3.07 6.84
CA LEU A 17 8.13 -2.88 7.59
C LEU A 17 8.89 -4.21 7.74
N SER A 18 10.19 -4.13 7.99
CA SER A 18 11.00 -5.31 8.29
C SER A 18 10.41 -6.08 9.46
N GLY A 19 10.27 -7.40 9.32
CA GLY A 19 9.63 -8.28 10.30
C GLY A 19 8.10 -8.34 10.22
N TYR A 20 7.48 -7.77 9.17
CA TYR A 20 6.07 -7.91 8.87
C TYR A 20 5.87 -8.41 7.43
N GLN A 21 4.90 -9.31 7.21
CA GLN A 21 4.46 -9.72 5.88
C GLN A 21 3.08 -9.18 5.53
N HIS A 22 2.88 -8.99 4.24
CA HIS A 22 1.59 -8.62 3.68
C HIS A 22 0.64 -9.81 3.70
N THR A 23 -0.44 -9.70 4.48
CA THR A 23 -1.44 -10.76 4.64
C THR A 23 -2.78 -10.45 4.00
N GLY A 24 -3.01 -9.21 3.57
CA GLY A 24 -4.23 -8.83 2.86
C GLY A 24 -4.27 -7.37 2.41
N GLY A 25 -5.25 -7.02 1.59
CA GLY A 25 -5.36 -5.70 0.97
C GLY A 25 -4.45 -5.53 -0.25
N ASP A 26 -4.23 -4.27 -0.65
CA ASP A 26 -3.45 -3.93 -1.86
C ASP A 26 -2.20 -3.12 -1.51
N LEU A 27 -1.03 -3.63 -1.92
CA LEU A 27 0.24 -2.90 -1.82
C LEU A 27 0.43 -1.85 -2.92
N SER A 28 -0.49 -1.72 -3.87
CA SER A 28 -0.38 -0.80 -4.98
C SER A 28 -1.69 -0.05 -5.17
N HIS A 29 -1.67 1.25 -4.93
CA HIS A 29 -2.84 2.11 -5.08
C HIS A 29 -2.66 3.05 -6.25
N THR A 30 -3.69 3.25 -7.08
CA THR A 30 -3.61 4.15 -8.24
C THR A 30 -4.61 5.30 -8.07
N CYS A 31 -4.15 6.52 -8.28
CA CYS A 31 -5.02 7.70 -8.25
C CYS A 31 -5.94 7.67 -9.47
N SER A 32 -7.23 7.46 -9.24
CA SER A 32 -8.27 7.45 -10.26
C SER A 32 -8.55 8.85 -10.81
N GLY A 33 -9.21 8.92 -11.97
CA GLY A 33 -9.67 10.17 -12.60
C GLY A 33 -10.56 11.04 -11.73
N SER A 34 -11.16 10.45 -10.68
CA SER A 34 -11.95 11.13 -9.66
C SER A 34 -11.14 11.75 -8.52
N GLY A 35 -9.81 11.58 -8.51
CA GLY A 35 -8.92 12.01 -7.42
C GLY A 35 -8.89 11.06 -6.21
N ALA A 36 -9.61 9.93 -6.28
CA ALA A 36 -9.58 8.89 -5.24
C ALA A 36 -8.51 7.83 -5.53
N TRP A 37 -7.82 7.35 -4.50
CA TRP A 37 -6.91 6.22 -4.61
C TRP A 37 -7.69 4.90 -4.69
N SER A 38 -7.35 4.07 -5.67
CA SER A 38 -7.86 2.71 -5.80
C SER A 38 -7.09 1.76 -4.89
N GLY A 39 -7.75 0.74 -4.36
CA GLY A 39 -7.12 -0.34 -3.59
C GLY A 39 -7.61 -0.42 -2.15
N ALA A 40 -7.67 -1.63 -1.63
CA ALA A 40 -7.95 -1.91 -0.23
C ALA A 40 -6.73 -1.55 0.64
N THR A 41 -6.99 -1.12 1.88
CA THR A 41 -5.94 -0.81 2.85
C THR A 41 -5.06 -2.05 3.05
N PRO A 42 -3.73 -1.95 2.84
CA PRO A 42 -2.83 -3.07 3.04
C PRO A 42 -2.75 -3.45 4.52
N VAL A 43 -2.74 -4.75 4.76
CA VAL A 43 -2.61 -5.38 6.07
C VAL A 43 -1.25 -6.05 6.12
N CYS A 44 -0.46 -5.65 7.12
CA CYS A 44 0.83 -6.24 7.43
C CYS A 44 0.75 -6.88 8.80
N GLU A 45 1.06 -8.17 8.89
CA GLU A 45 1.13 -8.90 10.16
C GLU A 45 2.57 -9.22 10.51
N SER A 46 2.90 -9.19 11.80
CA SER A 46 4.26 -9.48 12.25
C SER A 46 4.59 -10.95 12.01
N GLU A 47 5.77 -11.22 11.45
CA GLU A 47 6.28 -12.58 11.21
C GLU A 47 6.30 -13.44 12.48
N LEU A 48 6.46 -12.81 13.64
CA LEU A 48 6.43 -13.47 14.94
C LEU A 48 5.07 -14.12 15.24
N HIS A 49 3.97 -13.55 14.74
CA HIS A 49 2.63 -14.11 14.87
C HIS A 49 2.27 -15.06 13.72
N SER A 50 2.80 -14.81 12.51
CA SER A 50 2.56 -15.64 11.32
C SER A 50 3.27 -17.01 11.34
N GLY A 51 4.39 -17.11 12.07
CA GLY A 51 5.19 -18.34 12.19
C GLY A 51 4.71 -19.34 13.25
N LEU A 52 3.65 -19.05 14.00
CA LEU A 52 3.13 -19.92 15.06
C LEU A 52 1.92 -20.75 14.59
N LYS A 53 2.05 -21.40 13.42
CA LYS A 53 1.08 -22.38 12.92
C LYS A 53 1.52 -23.81 13.25
#